data_AF-A0A0S7YVD5-F1
#
_entry.id   AF-A0A0S7YVD5-F1
#
_cell.length_a   1.000
_cell.length_b   1.000
_cell.length_c   1.000
_cell.angle_alpha   90.00
_cell.angle_beta   90.00
_cell.angle_gamma   90.00
#
_symmetry.space_group_name_H-M   'P 1'
#
loop_
_entity.id
_entity.type
_entity.pdbx_description
1 polymer ?
#
loop_
_entity_poly.entity_id
_entity_poly.type
_entity_poly.pdbx_seq_one_letter_code
_entity_poly.pdbx_strand_id
1 'polypeptide(L)'
;MDDCLTAVIESIKEEFGDEISPSSRFYVEVGIGERAETLGFKNTGKKYRDVRAIIPLKRPVSGMKVRIDGRAFVNYAQHVSGVVLPGYIAAEAGLPVEPFLPNDSMILNFN
;
A
#
# COMPACT_ATOMS: atom_id res chain seq x y z
N MET A 1 -15.28 7.71 -8.17
CA MET A 1 -14.18 6.90 -8.69
C MET A 1 -13.15 7.87 -9.20
N ASP A 2 -11.96 7.87 -8.60
CA ASP A 2 -10.82 8.70 -9.02
C ASP A 2 -9.91 7.86 -9.93
N ASP A 3 -9.97 8.13 -11.24
CA ASP A 3 -9.23 7.37 -12.26
C ASP A 3 -7.71 7.49 -12.08
N CYS A 4 -7.22 8.62 -11.56
CA CYS A 4 -5.79 8.81 -11.30
C CYS A 4 -5.33 7.92 -10.15
N LEU A 5 -6.14 7.82 -9.09
CA LEU A 5 -5.83 6.99 -7.94
C LEU A 5 -5.87 5.49 -8.29
N THR A 6 -6.83 5.08 -9.11
CA THR A 6 -6.89 3.72 -9.67
C THR A 6 -5.63 3.39 -10.47
N ALA A 7 -5.18 4.28 -11.37
CA ALA A 7 -3.96 4.08 -12.15
C ALA A 7 -2.70 3.98 -11.27
N VAL A 8 -2.64 4.75 -10.17
CA VAL A 8 -1.55 4.65 -9.19
C VAL A 8 -1.51 3.26 -8.53
N ILE A 9 -2.67 2.75 -8.12
CA ILE A 9 -2.76 1.44 -7.44
C ILE A 9 -2.43 0.30 -8.40
N GLU A 10 -2.89 0.38 -9.66
CA GLU A 10 -2.53 -0.58 -10.70
C GLU A 10 -1.02 -0.57 -10.99
N SER A 11 -0.40 0.60 -11.08
CA SER A 11 1.07 0.70 -11.24
C SER A 11 1.84 0.05 -10.09
N ILE A 12 1.37 0.22 -8.85
CA ILE A 12 1.99 -0.43 -7.69
C ILE A 12 1.82 -1.95 -7.79
N LYS A 13 0.62 -2.43 -8.11
CA LYS A 13 0.36 -3.86 -8.31
C LYS A 13 1.26 -4.45 -9.40
N GLU A 14 1.47 -3.75 -10.51
CA GLU A 14 2.35 -4.21 -11.60
C GLU A 14 3.81 -4.33 -11.17
N GLU A 15 4.32 -3.38 -10.38
CA GLU A 15 5.72 -3.41 -9.91
C GLU A 15 5.99 -4.57 -8.96
N PHE A 16 5.08 -4.80 -8.01
CA PHE A 16 5.29 -5.82 -6.98
C PHE A 16 4.80 -7.20 -7.42
N GLY A 17 3.77 -7.26 -8.27
CA GLY A 17 3.28 -8.48 -8.92
C GLY A 17 3.29 -9.71 -8.05
N ASP A 18 4.15 -10.67 -8.41
CA ASP A 18 4.29 -11.95 -7.75
C ASP A 18 4.98 -11.90 -6.38
N GLU A 19 5.56 -10.79 -5.95
CA GLU A 19 6.14 -10.67 -4.61
C GLU A 19 5.09 -10.46 -3.52
N ILE A 20 3.86 -10.13 -3.88
CA ILE A 20 2.80 -9.85 -2.92
C ILE A 20 2.36 -11.15 -2.20
N SER A 21 2.22 -11.06 -0.88
CA SER A 21 1.65 -12.11 -0.03
C SER A 21 0.66 -11.51 0.96
N PRO A 22 -0.66 -11.53 0.67
CA PRO A 22 -1.68 -10.76 1.38
C PRO A 22 -1.70 -10.91 2.91
N SER A 23 -1.35 -12.10 3.43
CA SER A 23 -1.33 -12.40 4.87
C SER A 23 0.03 -12.23 5.53
N SER A 24 1.04 -11.75 4.78
CA SER A 24 2.41 -11.63 5.29
C SER A 24 2.53 -10.53 6.34
N ARG A 25 3.44 -10.77 7.29
CA ARG A 25 3.86 -9.76 8.25
C ARG A 25 4.98 -8.86 7.72
N PHE A 26 5.69 -9.27 6.67
CA PHE A 26 6.74 -8.46 6.06
C PHE A 26 6.11 -7.51 5.06
N TYR A 27 6.48 -6.23 5.09
CA TYR A 27 5.96 -5.28 4.14
C TYR A 27 6.97 -4.17 3.82
N VAL A 28 6.67 -3.45 2.74
CA VAL A 28 7.28 -2.16 2.40
C VAL A 28 6.19 -1.10 2.28
N GLU A 29 6.56 0.16 2.45
CA GLU A 29 5.68 1.31 2.23
C GLU A 29 5.99 1.97 0.90
N VAL A 30 4.94 2.29 0.14
CA VAL A 30 5.04 2.98 -1.15
C VAL A 30 4.27 4.29 -1.07
N GLY A 31 4.91 5.41 -1.43
CA GLY A 31 4.26 6.72 -1.47
C GLY A 31 3.22 6.80 -2.58
N ILE A 32 1.96 7.02 -2.23
CA ILE A 32 0.88 7.21 -3.20
C ILE A 32 1.11 8.51 -3.99
N GLY A 33 1.45 9.60 -3.30
CA GLY A 33 1.77 10.87 -3.92
C GLY A 33 3.00 10.78 -4.84
N GLU A 34 4.09 10.17 -4.36
CA GLU A 34 5.32 9.95 -5.12
C GLU A 34 5.06 9.14 -6.40
N ARG A 35 4.23 8.08 -6.29
CA ARG A 35 3.81 7.29 -7.45
C ARG A 35 2.98 8.09 -8.43
N ALA A 36 2.02 8.86 -7.93
CA ALA A 36 1.16 9.72 -8.76
C ALA A 36 1.98 10.75 -9.54
N GLU A 37 3.00 11.36 -8.93
CA GLU A 37 3.88 12.30 -9.63
C GLU A 37 4.69 11.62 -10.73
N THR A 38 5.19 10.40 -10.50
CA THR A 38 5.89 9.60 -11.51
C THR A 38 5.02 9.31 -12.73
N LEU A 39 3.70 9.13 -12.52
CA LEU A 39 2.71 8.93 -13.58
C LEU A 39 2.23 10.26 -14.22
N GLY A 40 2.72 11.42 -13.77
CA GLY A 40 2.34 12.73 -14.30
C GLY A 40 1.12 13.37 -13.63
N PHE A 41 0.52 12.74 -12.62
CA PHE A 41 -0.68 13.22 -11.92
C PHE A 41 -0.34 14.22 -10.79
N LYS A 42 0.17 15.40 -11.15
CA LYS A 42 0.68 16.40 -10.18
C LYS A 42 -0.31 16.80 -9.08
N ASN A 43 -1.61 16.91 -9.38
CA ASN A 43 -2.62 17.29 -8.39
C ASN A 43 -2.85 16.16 -7.37
N THR A 44 -2.98 14.92 -7.86
CA THR A 44 -3.07 13.71 -7.04
C THR A 44 -1.81 13.52 -6.20
N GLY A 45 -0.63 13.76 -6.80
CA GLY A 45 0.67 13.78 -6.14
C GLY A 45 0.70 14.69 -4.92
N LYS A 46 0.29 15.95 -5.11
CA LYS A 46 0.20 16.93 -4.02
C LYS A 46 -0.85 16.54 -2.97
N LYS A 47 -2.02 16.06 -3.39
CA LYS A 47 -3.11 15.68 -2.48
C LYS A 47 -2.69 14.54 -1.55
N TYR A 48 -1.91 13.58 -2.04
CA TYR A 48 -1.54 12.36 -1.32
C TYR A 48 -0.05 12.24 -1.01
N ARG A 49 0.66 13.37 -0.92
CA ARG A 49 2.12 13.41 -0.74
C ARG A 49 2.60 12.56 0.43
N ASP A 50 1.90 12.65 1.55
CA ASP A 50 2.29 12.01 2.81
C ASP A 50 1.52 10.71 3.08
N VAL A 51 0.86 10.16 2.06
CA VAL A 51 0.06 8.94 2.16
C VAL A 51 0.83 7.74 1.63
N ARG A 52 0.88 6.67 2.42
CA ARG A 52 1.59 5.43 2.09
C ARG A 52 0.61 4.27 1.86
N ALA A 53 0.83 3.53 0.79
CA ALA A 53 0.31 2.18 0.60
C ALA A 53 1.27 1.17 1.24
N ILE A 54 0.74 0.05 1.68
CA ILE A 54 1.51 -1.05 2.29
C ILE A 54 1.46 -2.24 1.35
N ILE A 55 2.63 -2.82 1.09
CA ILE A 55 2.77 -3.98 0.21
C ILE A 55 3.28 -5.16 1.04
N PRO A 56 2.40 -6.09 1.45
CA PRO A 56 2.79 -7.33 2.10
C PRO A 56 3.63 -8.19 1.16
N LEU A 57 4.82 -8.62 1.59
CA LEU A 57 5.80 -9.34 0.77
C LEU A 57 5.93 -10.81 1.16
N LYS A 58 6.14 -11.69 0.17
CA LYS A 58 6.42 -13.12 0.38
C LYS A 58 7.65 -13.36 1.24
N ARG A 59 8.66 -12.48 1.16
CA ARG A 59 9.95 -12.61 1.84
C ARG A 59 10.40 -11.26 2.40
N PRO A 60 11.17 -11.25 3.51
CA PRO A 60 11.78 -10.02 4.00
C PRO A 60 12.82 -9.50 2.99
N VAL A 61 12.95 -8.18 2.91
CA VAL A 61 13.99 -7.52 2.10
C VAL A 61 15.26 -7.36 2.93
N SER A 62 16.42 -7.29 2.26
CA SER A 62 17.67 -6.87 2.91
C SER A 62 17.56 -5.47 3.50
N GLY A 63 18.42 -5.14 4.46
CA GLY A 63 18.44 -3.81 5.08
C GLY A 63 17.72 -3.76 6.43
N MET A 64 17.37 -2.54 6.85
CA MET A 64 16.83 -2.23 8.16
C MET A 64 15.41 -2.77 8.30
N LYS A 65 15.11 -3.31 9.49
CA LYS A 65 13.80 -3.87 9.83
C LYS A 65 13.25 -3.20 11.07
N VAL A 66 12.01 -2.72 10.98
CA VAL A 66 11.31 -2.10 12.10
C VAL A 66 10.05 -2.91 12.40
N ARG A 67 9.88 -3.23 13.68
CA ARG A 67 8.68 -3.91 14.17
C ARG A 67 7.61 -2.87 14.48
N ILE A 68 6.44 -3.03 13.88
CA ILE A 68 5.26 -2.18 14.08
C ILE A 68 4.13 -3.03 14.69
N ASP A 69 3.40 -2.42 15.61
CA ASP A 69 2.20 -3.02 16.20
C ASP A 69 1.07 -3.05 15.16
N GLY A 70 0.41 -4.19 14.99
CA GLY A 70 -0.69 -4.36 14.03
C GLY A 70 -1.83 -3.35 14.18
N ARG A 71 -2.05 -2.82 15.39
CA ARG A 71 -3.07 -1.80 15.65
C ARG A 71 -2.81 -0.46 14.95
N ALA A 72 -1.59 -0.23 14.46
CA ALA A 72 -1.26 0.94 13.64
C ALA A 72 -2.04 0.97 12.31
N PHE A 73 -2.53 -0.18 11.83
CA PHE A 73 -3.25 -0.32 10.56
C PHE A 73 -4.78 -0.28 10.74
N VAL A 74 -5.27 0.46 11.73
CA VAL A 74 -6.71 0.67 11.94
C VAL A 74 -7.34 1.35 10.72
N ASN A 75 -8.50 0.85 10.30
CA ASN A 75 -9.23 1.33 9.12
C ASN A 75 -8.45 1.23 7.79
N TYR A 76 -7.52 0.28 7.68
CA TYR A 76 -6.93 -0.08 6.39
C TYR A 76 -7.83 -1.09 5.66
N ALA A 77 -7.75 -1.05 4.34
CA ALA A 77 -8.45 -1.96 3.44
C ALA A 77 -7.45 -2.66 2.54
N GLN A 78 -7.73 -3.92 2.20
CA GLN A 78 -6.91 -4.75 1.33
C GLN A 78 -7.63 -4.94 0.00
N HIS A 79 -6.95 -4.59 -1.09
CA HIS A 79 -7.39 -4.89 -2.44
C HIS A 79 -7.19 -6.38 -2.77
N VAL A 80 -7.95 -6.90 -3.73
CA VAL A 80 -7.83 -8.30 -4.20
C VAL A 80 -6.40 -8.69 -4.65
N SER A 81 -5.59 -7.72 -5.08
CA SER A 81 -4.17 -7.98 -5.40
C SER A 81 -3.27 -8.17 -4.17
N GLY A 82 -3.76 -7.89 -2.96
CA GLY A 82 -3.02 -7.90 -1.71
C GLY A 82 -2.44 -6.54 -1.31
N VAL A 83 -2.50 -5.53 -2.17
CA VAL A 83 -2.11 -4.14 -1.84
C VAL A 83 -3.02 -3.61 -0.74
N VAL A 84 -2.43 -2.99 0.28
CA VAL A 84 -3.15 -2.48 1.44
C VAL A 84 -3.09 -0.95 1.45
N LEU A 85 -4.24 -0.32 1.68
CA LEU A 85 -4.43 1.13 1.59
C LEU A 85 -5.16 1.65 2.83
N PRO A 86 -4.96 2.91 3.23
CA PRO A 86 -5.89 3.57 4.14
C PRO A 86 -7.32 3.52 3.59
N GLY A 87 -8.31 3.29 4.45
CA GLY A 87 -9.69 3.03 4.02
C GLY A 87 -10.32 4.17 3.21
N TYR A 88 -9.95 5.43 3.50
CA TYR A 88 -10.44 6.58 2.73
C TYR A 88 -9.88 6.60 1.30
N ILE A 89 -8.64 6.13 1.09
CA ILE A 89 -8.04 5.99 -0.24
C ILE A 89 -8.77 4.91 -1.04
N ALA A 90 -9.02 3.75 -0.41
CA ALA A 90 -9.76 2.67 -1.05
C ALA A 90 -11.18 3.08 -1.46
N ALA A 91 -11.87 3.84 -0.60
CA ALA A 91 -13.19 4.38 -0.88
C ALA A 91 -13.19 5.39 -2.05
N GLU A 92 -12.21 6.29 -2.11
CA GLU A 92 -12.10 7.27 -3.20
C GLU A 92 -11.76 6.62 -4.56
N ALA A 93 -10.89 5.60 -4.55
CA ALA A 93 -10.56 4.82 -5.73
C ALA A 93 -11.76 3.99 -6.23
N GLY A 94 -12.66 3.59 -5.34
CA GLY A 94 -13.83 2.76 -5.68
C GLY A 94 -13.45 1.34 -6.10
N LEU A 95 -12.29 0.85 -5.62
CA LEU A 95 -11.80 -0.50 -5.93
C LEU A 95 -12.45 -1.56 -5.04
N PRO A 96 -12.54 -2.82 -5.51
CA PRO A 96 -13.01 -3.92 -4.68
C PRO A 96 -11.99 -4.21 -3.57
N VAL A 97 -12.40 -3.96 -2.33
CA VAL A 97 -11.57 -4.14 -1.14
C VAL A 97 -12.32 -4.86 -0.04
N GLU A 98 -11.56 -5.51 0.84
CA GLU A 98 -12.02 -6.04 2.11
C GLU A 98 -11.29 -5.35 3.28
N PRO A 99 -11.80 -5.44 4.52
CA PRO A 99 -11.06 -4.95 5.69
C PRO A 99 -9.70 -5.64 5.81
N PHE A 100 -8.63 -4.86 5.99
CA PHE A 100 -7.30 -5.45 6.20
C PHE A 100 -7.17 -6.02 7.61
N LEU A 101 -6.69 -7.26 7.71
CA LEU A 101 -6.42 -7.95 8.96
C LEU A 101 -4.90 -8.05 9.19
N PRO A 102 -4.28 -7.07 9.87
CA PRO A 102 -2.84 -7.12 10.15
C PRO A 102 -2.51 -8.22 11.15
N ASN A 103 -1.28 -8.74 11.06
CA ASN A 103 -0.72 -9.53 12.15
C ASN A 103 -0.42 -8.60 13.36
N ASP A 104 -0.44 -9.14 14.58
CA ASP A 104 -0.10 -8.37 15.80
C ASP A 104 1.27 -7.68 15.69
N SER A 105 2.21 -8.31 14.98
CA SER A 105 3.55 -7.79 14.76
C SER A 105 3.91 -7.78 13.28
N MET A 106 3.82 -6.59 12.69
CA MET A 106 4.21 -6.29 11.32
C MET A 106 5.68 -5.86 11.27
N ILE A 107 6.36 -6.16 10.17
CA ILE A 107 7.79 -5.91 9.95
C ILE A 107 7.95 -5.06 8.70
N LEU A 108 8.21 -3.77 8.91
CA LEU A 108 8.57 -2.84 7.85
C LEU A 108 10.02 -3.10 7.43
N ASN A 109 10.23 -3.24 6.13
CA ASN A 109 11.54 -3.40 5.52
C ASN A 109 11.93 -2.10 4.82
N PHE A 110 13.13 -1.60 5.11
CA PHE A 110 13.75 -0.49 4.40
C PHE A 110 14.92 -1.04 3.59
N ASN A 111 14.95 -0.71 2.30
CA ASN A 111 16.04 -1.03 1.38
C ASN A 111 16.66 0.26 0.85
#